data_AF-A0A0C9ZRJ4-F1
#
_entry.id   AF-A0A0C9ZRJ4-F1
#
_cell.length_a   1.000
_cell.length_b   1.000
_cell.length_c   1.000
_cell.angle_alpha   90.00
_cell.angle_beta   90.00
_cell.angle_gamma   90.00
#
_symmetry.space_group_name_H-M   'P 1'
#
loop_
_entity.id
_entity.type
_entity.pdbx_description
1 polymer ?
#
loop_
_entity_poly.entity_id
_entity_poly.type
_entity_poly.pdbx_seq_one_letter_code
_entity_poly.pdbx_strand_id
1 'polypeptide(L)'
;MPPRKGKGKANESEGGPSTANTFKLDTRAVGATSDMQDPAERVSALDKKLESAVLGIGKINILGIGNDLVFGRYNDRALKMSEVNKMITSFEKHGMQWTKQENAIAIVIEATRLVEHQDLNGTWNSAETLPTIRFKDVKPIYLASGQHRVSALNKMLEKYKHDKKTLSKRIERLVDKDKLEADEVVEHEGLREKLGKVNGYLERMGQWGVIVYDIDILDGDKELGRHLSQNQVLHIYNETQEEQLVSILRDLRDAKEEGGKNAVTKCLDAQHLKATISKNTKLTKVLKHTRLMLVLMEDILPFGGHYRTRREFDVNWLSRSINVVMGAQIQ
;
A
#
# COMPACT_ATOMS: atom_id res chain seq x y z
N MET A 1 47.18 17.08 -41.85
CA MET A 1 48.36 17.85 -41.36
C MET A 1 48.56 19.08 -42.25
N PRO A 2 49.11 20.18 -41.71
CA PRO A 2 48.71 21.59 -41.93
C PRO A 2 49.56 22.29 -43.03
N PRO A 3 49.43 23.62 -43.35
CA PRO A 3 49.81 24.78 -42.50
C PRO A 3 48.80 25.97 -42.56
N ARG A 4 48.56 26.81 -41.54
CA ARG A 4 49.35 27.78 -40.74
C ARG A 4 49.60 29.18 -41.37
N LYS A 5 48.98 30.18 -40.72
CA LYS A 5 49.47 31.52 -40.25
C LYS A 5 49.68 32.72 -41.22
N GLY A 6 49.08 33.85 -40.80
CA GLY A 6 49.57 35.24 -40.93
C GLY A 6 48.48 36.24 -40.49
N LYS A 7 48.42 36.77 -39.26
CA LYS A 7 49.09 37.95 -38.66
C LYS A 7 48.91 39.29 -39.40
N GLY A 8 48.20 40.23 -38.77
CA GLY A 8 48.28 41.69 -38.89
C GLY A 8 47.38 42.38 -37.84
N LYS A 9 47.90 42.71 -36.65
CA LYS A 9 48.07 44.08 -36.06
C LYS A 9 46.95 45.07 -36.43
N ALA A 10 46.07 45.50 -35.51
CA ALA A 10 46.21 46.30 -34.28
C ALA A 10 45.79 47.77 -34.54
N ASN A 11 44.71 48.19 -33.87
CA ASN A 11 44.54 49.58 -33.44
C ASN A 11 43.81 49.57 -32.09
N GLU A 12 44.52 50.04 -31.08
CA GLU A 12 44.01 50.32 -29.73
C GLU A 12 43.23 51.63 -29.76
N SER A 13 42.09 51.66 -29.07
CA SER A 13 41.60 52.87 -28.41
C SER A 13 40.90 52.45 -27.12
N GLU A 14 41.59 52.75 -26.01
CA GLU A 14 41.10 53.35 -24.76
C GLU A 14 39.65 52.97 -24.35
N GLY A 15 39.39 52.26 -23.25
CA GLY A 15 39.83 52.59 -21.91
C GLY A 15 38.69 53.25 -21.13
N GLY A 16 37.70 52.48 -20.67
CA GLY A 16 36.61 52.95 -19.81
C GLY A 16 36.00 51.78 -19.02
N PRO A 17 35.84 51.89 -17.69
CA PRO A 17 35.66 50.73 -16.82
C PRO A 17 34.24 50.18 -16.85
N SER A 18 34.18 48.85 -16.99
CA SER A 18 33.01 47.99 -16.83
C SER A 18 32.22 48.33 -15.56
N THR A 19 31.06 48.95 -15.71
CA THR A 19 30.04 49.03 -14.67
C THR A 19 29.57 47.63 -14.32
N ALA A 20 30.06 47.13 -13.18
CA ALA A 20 29.58 45.93 -12.54
C ALA A 20 28.07 46.05 -12.32
N ASN A 21 27.33 45.08 -12.87
CA ASN A 21 25.94 44.82 -12.51
C ASN A 21 25.87 44.53 -11.01
N THR A 22 25.60 45.58 -10.23
CA THR A 22 25.32 45.47 -8.81
C THR A 22 23.91 44.92 -8.70
N PHE A 23 23.80 43.61 -8.52
CA PHE A 23 22.60 42.97 -7.99
C PHE A 23 22.28 43.66 -6.66
N LYS A 24 21.31 44.57 -6.67
CA LYS A 24 20.76 45.14 -5.43
C LYS A 24 19.95 44.05 -4.76
N LEU A 25 20.58 43.32 -3.84
CA LEU A 25 19.88 42.53 -2.83
C LEU A 25 18.99 43.50 -2.05
N ASP A 26 17.68 43.30 -2.16
CA ASP A 26 16.67 43.99 -1.37
C ASP A 26 16.88 43.60 0.10
N THR A 27 17.62 44.43 0.84
CA THR A 27 17.90 44.26 2.27
C THR A 27 16.72 44.74 3.13
N ARG A 28 15.50 44.38 2.75
CA ARG A 28 14.39 44.43 3.69
C ARG A 28 14.66 43.36 4.71
N ALA A 29 14.74 43.77 5.98
CA ALA A 29 14.71 42.84 7.10
C ALA A 29 13.41 42.04 7.00
N VAL A 30 13.49 40.86 6.40
CA VAL A 30 12.48 39.82 6.59
C VAL A 30 12.58 39.52 8.07
N GLY A 31 11.64 40.06 8.84
CA GLY A 31 11.40 39.59 10.19
C GLY A 31 11.08 38.12 10.08
N ALA A 32 12.11 37.28 10.16
CA ALA A 32 11.96 35.87 10.41
C ALA A 32 11.46 35.76 11.85
N THR A 33 10.17 35.97 12.05
CA THR A 33 9.48 35.36 13.16
C THR A 33 9.71 33.87 12.99
N SER A 34 10.67 33.36 13.77
CA SER A 34 10.95 31.96 13.90
C SER A 34 9.75 31.30 14.58
N ASP A 35 8.67 31.11 13.85
CA ASP A 35 7.66 30.12 14.18
C ASP A 35 8.27 28.75 13.87
N MET A 36 9.32 28.39 14.62
CA MET A 36 9.79 27.02 14.74
C MET A 36 8.79 26.27 15.64
N GLN A 37 7.55 26.16 15.19
CA GLN A 37 6.68 25.11 15.71
C GLN A 37 7.30 23.78 15.30
N ASP A 38 7.42 22.86 16.27
CA ASP A 38 7.83 21.49 16.00
C ASP A 38 6.92 20.92 14.89
N PRO A 39 7.48 20.38 13.78
CA PRO A 39 6.69 19.74 12.74
C PRO A 39 5.71 18.69 13.27
N ALA A 40 6.06 17.98 14.35
CA ALA A 40 5.18 17.00 14.98
C ALA A 40 3.97 17.66 15.66
N GLU A 41 4.18 18.77 16.36
CA GLU A 41 3.10 19.55 16.98
C GLU A 41 2.18 20.16 15.93
N ARG A 42 2.74 20.66 14.82
CA ARG A 42 1.95 21.20 13.70
C ARG A 42 1.08 20.12 13.07
N VAL A 43 1.63 18.94 12.80
CA VAL A 43 0.87 17.80 12.25
C VAL A 43 -0.24 17.39 13.23
N SER A 44 0.07 17.26 14.53
CA SER A 44 -0.92 16.91 15.54
C SER A 44 -2.05 17.96 15.65
N ALA A 45 -1.73 19.24 15.52
CA ALA A 45 -2.73 20.31 15.53
C ALA A 45 -3.64 20.24 14.28
N LEU A 46 -3.08 19.95 13.11
CA LEU A 46 -3.85 19.75 11.88
C LEU A 46 -4.74 18.49 11.97
N ASP A 47 -4.24 17.39 12.53
CA ASP A 47 -5.02 16.17 12.74
C ASP A 47 -6.24 16.42 13.65
N LYS A 48 -6.06 17.14 14.76
CA LYS A 48 -7.17 17.52 15.66
C LYS A 48 -8.21 18.41 14.96
N LYS A 49 -7.77 19.35 14.14
CA LYS A 49 -8.69 20.16 13.31
C LYS A 49 -9.40 19.30 12.29
N LEU A 50 -8.72 18.32 11.70
CA LEU A 50 -9.27 17.44 10.69
C LEU A 50 -10.37 16.55 11.29
N GLU A 51 -10.19 16.08 12.52
CA GLU A 51 -11.20 15.35 13.29
C GLU A 51 -12.48 16.18 13.46
N SER A 52 -12.37 17.49 13.73
CA SER A 52 -13.55 18.37 13.83
C SER A 52 -14.28 18.59 12.49
N ALA A 53 -13.61 18.32 11.36
CA ALA A 53 -14.19 18.41 10.02
C ALA A 53 -14.91 17.11 9.59
N VAL A 54 -14.81 16.03 10.37
CA VAL A 54 -15.43 14.74 10.04
C VAL A 54 -16.93 14.81 10.25
N LEU A 55 -17.69 14.60 9.18
CA LEU A 55 -19.14 14.41 9.20
C LEU A 55 -19.52 12.96 9.54
N GLY A 56 -18.64 12.01 9.19
CA GLY A 56 -18.74 10.64 9.65
C GLY A 56 -18.07 9.62 8.73
N ILE A 57 -18.29 8.35 9.03
CA ILE A 57 -17.60 7.21 8.43
C ILE A 57 -18.63 6.22 7.88
N GLY A 58 -18.38 5.68 6.70
CA GLY A 58 -19.25 4.69 6.10
C GLY A 58 -18.64 3.99 4.90
N LYS A 59 -19.49 3.35 4.10
CA LYS A 59 -19.13 2.73 2.84
C LYS A 59 -19.98 3.26 1.70
N ILE A 60 -19.42 3.26 0.50
CA ILE A 60 -20.12 3.66 -0.71
C ILE A 60 -19.68 2.83 -1.90
N ASN A 61 -20.54 2.71 -2.92
CA ASN A 61 -20.15 2.16 -4.20
C ASN A 61 -19.47 3.25 -5.05
N ILE A 62 -18.15 3.39 -4.93
CA ILE A 62 -17.35 4.42 -5.62
C ILE A 62 -17.44 4.28 -7.14
N LEU A 63 -17.50 3.06 -7.65
CA LEU A 63 -17.63 2.82 -9.09
C LEU A 63 -19.02 3.20 -9.62
N GLY A 64 -20.05 3.12 -8.77
CA GLY A 64 -21.41 3.52 -9.11
C GLY A 64 -21.60 5.04 -9.25
N ILE A 65 -20.82 5.83 -8.51
CA ILE A 65 -20.84 7.31 -8.54
C ILE A 65 -19.68 7.90 -9.35
N GLY A 66 -18.96 7.07 -10.11
CA GLY A 66 -17.67 7.44 -10.71
C GLY A 66 -17.69 8.69 -11.59
N ASN A 67 -18.82 8.98 -12.25
CA ASN A 67 -18.98 10.16 -13.10
C ASN A 67 -19.11 11.47 -12.32
N ASP A 68 -19.48 11.39 -11.04
CA ASP A 68 -19.68 12.55 -10.18
C ASP A 68 -18.41 12.88 -9.36
N LEU A 69 -17.38 12.04 -9.43
CA LEU A 69 -16.15 12.18 -8.65
C LEU A 69 -15.21 13.23 -9.24
N VAL A 70 -14.82 14.21 -8.43
CA VAL A 70 -13.88 15.27 -8.80
C VAL A 70 -12.61 15.15 -7.96
N PHE A 71 -11.48 14.96 -8.64
CA PHE A 71 -10.15 14.96 -8.04
C PHE A 71 -9.44 16.29 -8.30
N GLY A 72 -8.35 16.57 -7.58
CA GLY A 72 -7.49 17.72 -7.88
C GLY A 72 -7.78 18.99 -7.08
N ARG A 73 -8.87 19.05 -6.31
CA ARG A 73 -9.24 20.26 -5.54
C ARG A 73 -8.18 20.67 -4.53
N TYR A 74 -7.66 19.71 -3.78
CA TYR A 74 -6.68 19.94 -2.70
C TYR A 74 -5.27 19.46 -3.04
N ASN A 75 -5.14 18.56 -4.03
CA ASN A 75 -3.88 18.02 -4.52
C ASN A 75 -4.00 17.68 -6.01
N ASP A 76 -3.26 18.38 -6.84
CA ASP A 76 -3.25 18.29 -8.30
C ASP A 76 -2.27 17.22 -8.84
N ARG A 77 -1.74 16.35 -7.95
CA ARG A 77 -0.80 15.31 -8.31
C ARG A 77 -1.33 14.47 -9.47
N ALA A 78 -0.60 14.51 -10.58
CA ALA A 78 -0.95 13.75 -11.77
C ALA A 78 -1.07 12.24 -11.47
N LEU A 79 -2.01 11.60 -12.16
CA LEU A 79 -2.18 10.16 -12.16
C LEU A 79 -0.91 9.50 -12.73
N LYS A 80 -0.30 8.60 -11.97
CA LYS A 80 0.92 7.88 -12.36
C LYS A 80 0.58 6.42 -12.59
N MET A 81 0.72 5.96 -13.83
CA MET A 81 0.35 4.59 -14.20
C MET A 81 1.18 3.52 -13.49
N SER A 82 2.43 3.83 -13.14
CA SER A 82 3.28 2.95 -12.33
C SER A 82 2.66 2.66 -10.96
N GLU A 83 2.09 3.66 -10.29
CA GLU A 83 1.44 3.52 -8.99
C GLU A 83 0.10 2.80 -9.10
N VAL A 84 -0.67 3.09 -10.15
CA VAL A 84 -1.90 2.36 -10.48
C VAL A 84 -1.60 0.87 -10.64
N ASN A 85 -0.57 0.51 -11.41
CA ASN A 85 -0.20 -0.89 -11.64
C ASN A 85 0.29 -1.58 -10.35
N LYS A 86 1.10 -0.91 -9.52
CA LYS A 86 1.50 -1.43 -8.20
C LYS A 86 0.28 -1.74 -7.34
N MET A 87 -0.72 -0.86 -7.38
CA MET A 87 -1.93 -1.02 -6.60
C MET A 87 -2.80 -2.18 -7.13
N ILE A 88 -2.89 -2.36 -8.45
CA ILE A 88 -3.55 -3.54 -9.06
C ILE A 88 -2.85 -4.83 -8.60
N THR A 89 -1.52 -4.89 -8.68
CA THR A 89 -0.75 -6.04 -8.20
C THR A 89 -0.97 -6.30 -6.70
N SER A 90 -1.09 -5.23 -5.90
CA SER A 90 -1.44 -5.35 -4.48
C SER A 90 -2.82 -5.98 -4.30
N PHE A 91 -3.83 -5.55 -5.05
CA PHE A 91 -5.19 -6.09 -4.99
C PHE A 91 -5.25 -7.56 -5.42
N GLU A 92 -4.52 -7.93 -6.48
CA GLU A 92 -4.47 -9.32 -6.95
C GLU A 92 -3.79 -10.24 -5.92
N LYS A 93 -2.79 -9.74 -5.19
CA LYS A 93 -2.01 -10.53 -4.24
C LYS A 93 -2.61 -10.60 -2.85
N HIS A 94 -3.16 -9.50 -2.36
CA HIS A 94 -3.59 -9.32 -0.97
C HIS A 94 -5.10 -9.10 -0.82
N GLY A 95 -5.83 -9.03 -1.94
CA GLY A 95 -7.23 -8.62 -1.95
C GLY A 95 -7.41 -7.12 -1.80
N MET A 96 -8.65 -6.68 -2.02
CA MET A 96 -9.07 -5.29 -1.78
C MET A 96 -9.37 -5.10 -0.30
N GLN A 97 -8.48 -4.45 0.44
CA GLN A 97 -8.63 -4.17 1.87
C GLN A 97 -9.45 -2.89 2.10
N TRP A 98 -10.66 -2.84 1.54
CA TRP A 98 -11.50 -1.65 1.47
C TRP A 98 -12.16 -1.26 2.80
N THR A 99 -12.18 -2.17 3.78
CA THR A 99 -12.71 -1.97 5.14
C THR A 99 -11.67 -1.43 6.12
N LYS A 100 -10.43 -1.23 5.70
CA LYS A 100 -9.36 -0.72 6.54
C LYS A 100 -9.34 0.80 6.55
N GLN A 101 -9.19 1.41 7.72
CA GLN A 101 -9.14 2.86 7.88
C GLN A 101 -8.03 3.50 7.03
N GLU A 102 -6.86 2.86 6.95
CA GLU A 102 -5.70 3.38 6.20
C GLU A 102 -5.97 3.42 4.69
N ASN A 103 -6.91 2.61 4.23
CA ASN A 103 -7.33 2.55 2.83
C ASN A 103 -8.58 3.38 2.54
N ALA A 104 -9.16 4.05 3.54
CA ALA A 104 -10.35 4.86 3.37
C ALA A 104 -10.13 5.96 2.33
N ILE A 105 -11.18 6.28 1.56
CA ILE A 105 -11.15 7.41 0.64
C ILE A 105 -11.79 8.62 1.32
N ALA A 106 -11.10 9.75 1.28
CA ALA A 106 -11.57 10.99 1.87
C ALA A 106 -12.52 11.71 0.90
N ILE A 107 -13.79 11.76 1.27
CA ILE A 107 -14.87 12.46 0.56
C ILE A 107 -15.06 13.83 1.19
N VAL A 108 -15.21 14.87 0.37
CA VAL A 108 -15.44 16.25 0.81
C VAL A 108 -16.73 16.78 0.17
N ILE A 109 -17.71 17.13 1.00
CA ILE A 109 -19.04 17.58 0.58
C ILE A 109 -19.64 18.59 1.58
N GLU A 110 -20.69 19.30 1.15
CA GLU A 110 -21.55 20.08 2.05
C GLU A 110 -22.33 19.15 2.98
N ALA A 111 -22.34 19.42 4.29
CA ALA A 111 -23.03 18.59 5.28
C ALA A 111 -24.53 18.37 4.99
N THR A 112 -25.18 19.39 4.42
CA THR A 112 -26.60 19.39 4.06
C THR A 112 -26.98 18.36 2.99
N ARG A 113 -25.99 17.83 2.25
CA ARG A 113 -26.18 16.83 1.19
C ARG A 113 -26.42 15.42 1.72
N LEU A 114 -26.07 15.15 2.98
CA LEU A 114 -26.34 13.86 3.60
C LEU A 114 -27.84 13.70 3.89
N VAL A 115 -28.35 12.48 3.73
CA VAL A 115 -29.75 12.15 4.10
C VAL A 115 -29.96 12.40 5.60
N GLU A 116 -31.11 12.99 5.96
CA GLU A 116 -31.45 13.25 7.36
C GLU A 116 -31.50 11.97 8.18
N HIS A 117 -31.02 12.05 9.42
CA HIS A 117 -30.93 10.92 10.37
C HIS A 117 -30.06 9.74 9.90
N GLN A 118 -29.18 9.94 8.92
CA GLN A 118 -28.23 8.92 8.57
C GLN A 118 -27.20 8.76 9.69
N ASP A 119 -27.15 7.59 10.31
CA ASP A 119 -26.08 7.24 11.25
C ASP A 119 -24.78 7.00 10.48
N LEU A 120 -23.78 7.84 10.76
CA LEU A 120 -22.43 7.77 10.19
C LEU A 120 -21.38 7.44 11.25
N ASN A 121 -21.77 6.85 12.38
CA ASN A 121 -20.86 6.36 13.42
C ASN A 121 -20.23 5.02 13.05
N GLY A 122 -19.90 4.82 11.78
CA GLY A 122 -19.28 3.60 11.30
C GLY A 122 -17.96 3.31 12.01
N THR A 123 -17.75 2.07 12.43
CA THR A 123 -16.46 1.61 12.96
C THR A 123 -15.76 0.71 11.93
N TRP A 124 -14.44 0.79 11.88
CA TRP A 124 -13.59 0.01 10.97
C TRP A 124 -13.43 -1.47 11.36
N ASN A 125 -14.21 -1.93 12.34
CA ASN A 125 -14.12 -3.29 12.90
C ASN A 125 -14.59 -4.35 11.90
N SER A 126 -15.64 -4.06 11.11
CA SER A 126 -16.13 -4.97 10.07
C SER A 126 -16.79 -4.24 8.89
N ALA A 127 -16.98 -4.96 7.78
CA ALA A 127 -17.74 -4.46 6.62
C ALA A 127 -19.21 -4.16 6.96
N GLU A 128 -19.76 -4.88 7.94
CA GLU A 128 -21.16 -4.83 8.35
C GLU A 128 -21.43 -3.61 9.24
N THR A 129 -20.44 -3.17 10.02
CA THR A 129 -20.52 -1.98 10.89
C THR A 129 -20.38 -0.67 10.13
N LEU A 130 -20.00 -0.69 8.85
CA LEU A 130 -19.92 0.50 8.02
C LEU A 130 -21.29 0.82 7.40
N PRO A 131 -21.94 1.94 7.77
CA PRO A 131 -23.21 2.35 7.18
C PRO A 131 -23.03 2.75 5.72
N THR A 132 -24.02 2.45 4.87
CA THR A 132 -23.97 2.84 3.46
C THR A 132 -24.33 4.32 3.30
N ILE A 133 -23.41 5.12 2.78
CA ILE A 133 -23.60 6.56 2.57
C ILE A 133 -24.57 6.83 1.42
N ARG A 134 -25.51 7.73 1.67
CA ARG A 134 -26.50 8.19 0.71
C ARG A 134 -26.52 9.71 0.67
N PHE A 135 -26.59 10.25 -0.54
CA PHE A 135 -26.69 11.69 -0.78
C PHE A 135 -28.11 12.04 -1.22
N LYS A 136 -28.56 13.25 -0.85
CA LYS A 136 -29.86 13.82 -1.25
C LYS A 136 -29.86 14.29 -2.71
N ASP A 137 -28.70 14.52 -3.31
CA ASP A 137 -28.55 15.10 -4.64
C ASP A 137 -27.51 14.34 -5.50
N VAL A 138 -27.38 14.77 -6.76
CA VAL A 138 -26.43 14.25 -7.75
C VAL A 138 -25.33 15.27 -8.06
N LYS A 139 -24.99 16.14 -7.09
CA LYS A 139 -23.92 17.13 -7.29
C LYS A 139 -22.54 16.43 -7.32
N PRO A 140 -21.52 17.05 -7.93
CA PRO A 140 -20.15 16.54 -7.88
C PRO A 140 -19.66 16.28 -6.45
N ILE A 141 -18.90 15.22 -6.26
CA ILE A 141 -18.32 14.79 -4.99
C ILE A 141 -16.82 15.00 -5.08
N TYR A 142 -16.28 15.87 -4.21
CA TYR A 142 -14.85 16.14 -4.21
C TYR A 142 -14.12 15.06 -3.42
N LEU A 143 -13.01 14.57 -3.96
CA LEU A 143 -12.16 13.61 -3.31
C LEU A 143 -10.82 14.27 -2.95
N ALA A 144 -10.49 14.25 -1.67
CA ALA A 144 -9.19 14.75 -1.20
C ALA A 144 -8.07 13.72 -1.45
N SER A 145 -8.41 12.43 -1.57
CA SER A 145 -7.44 11.35 -1.81
C SER A 145 -8.03 10.23 -2.68
N GLY A 146 -7.20 9.24 -3.04
CA GLY A 146 -7.68 8.01 -3.67
C GLY A 146 -7.72 7.98 -5.21
N GLN A 147 -7.23 9.00 -5.92
CA GLN A 147 -7.25 9.05 -7.39
C GLN A 147 -6.63 7.80 -8.05
N HIS A 148 -5.44 7.37 -7.62
CA HIS A 148 -4.81 6.16 -8.15
C HIS A 148 -5.60 4.89 -7.80
N ARG A 149 -6.28 4.87 -6.64
CA ARG A 149 -7.12 3.74 -6.21
C ARG A 149 -8.35 3.61 -7.09
N VAL A 150 -9.08 4.69 -7.31
CA VAL A 150 -10.26 4.71 -8.19
C VAL A 150 -9.87 4.35 -9.63
N SER A 151 -8.74 4.87 -10.12
CA SER A 151 -8.23 4.51 -11.45
C SER A 151 -7.92 3.01 -11.57
N ALA A 152 -7.29 2.44 -10.55
CA ALA A 152 -6.98 1.01 -10.54
C ALA A 152 -8.22 0.12 -10.41
N LEU A 153 -9.21 0.53 -9.59
CA LEU A 153 -10.51 -0.14 -9.50
C LEU A 153 -11.22 -0.15 -10.86
N ASN A 154 -11.26 0.98 -11.57
CA ASN A 154 -11.83 1.04 -12.92
C ASN A 154 -11.12 0.09 -13.90
N LYS A 155 -9.78 0.04 -13.87
CA LYS A 155 -9.03 -0.90 -14.71
C LYS A 155 -9.34 -2.37 -14.38
N MET A 156 -9.44 -2.70 -13.10
CA MET A 156 -9.80 -4.05 -12.69
C MET A 156 -11.26 -4.40 -13.03
N LEU A 157 -12.16 -3.42 -12.94
CA LEU A 157 -13.56 -3.58 -13.35
C LEU A 157 -13.63 -3.98 -14.82
N GLU A 158 -12.92 -3.27 -15.70
CA GLU A 158 -12.88 -3.59 -17.13
C GLU A 158 -12.25 -4.97 -17.40
N LYS A 159 -11.18 -5.32 -16.68
CA LYS A 159 -10.60 -6.67 -16.72
C LYS A 159 -11.63 -7.74 -16.34
N TYR A 160 -12.33 -7.59 -15.22
CA TYR A 160 -13.30 -8.59 -14.78
C TYR A 160 -14.57 -8.62 -15.64
N LYS A 161 -15.01 -7.50 -16.22
CA LYS A 161 -16.07 -7.51 -17.24
C LYS A 161 -15.65 -8.29 -18.48
N HIS A 162 -14.40 -8.11 -18.92
CA HIS A 162 -13.85 -8.88 -20.04
C HIS A 162 -13.77 -10.37 -19.71
N ASP A 163 -13.23 -10.73 -18.54
CA ASP A 163 -13.13 -12.11 -18.07
C ASP A 163 -14.52 -12.76 -17.96
N LYS A 164 -15.50 -12.06 -17.38
CA LYS A 164 -16.90 -12.50 -17.32
C LYS A 164 -17.44 -12.83 -18.71
N LYS A 165 -17.29 -11.91 -19.68
CA LYS A 165 -17.76 -12.10 -21.06
C LYS A 165 -17.08 -13.30 -21.73
N THR A 166 -15.78 -13.47 -21.53
CA THR A 166 -15.01 -14.58 -22.11
C THR A 166 -15.40 -15.93 -21.50
N LEU A 167 -15.57 -15.98 -20.18
CA LEU A 167 -16.02 -17.18 -19.46
C LEU A 167 -17.45 -17.55 -19.85
N SER A 168 -18.39 -16.60 -19.86
CA SER A 168 -19.79 -16.84 -20.27
C SER A 168 -19.87 -17.41 -21.69
N LYS A 169 -19.17 -16.83 -22.66
CA LYS A 169 -19.13 -17.36 -24.04
C LYS A 169 -18.57 -18.78 -24.13
N ARG A 170 -17.59 -19.12 -23.30
CA ARG A 170 -17.00 -20.46 -23.28
C ARG A 170 -17.94 -21.48 -22.67
N ILE A 171 -18.69 -21.08 -21.63
CA ILE A 171 -19.74 -21.90 -21.03
C ILE A 171 -20.88 -22.13 -22.03
N GLU A 172 -21.36 -21.09 -22.71
CA GLU A 172 -22.42 -21.20 -23.74
C GLU A 172 -22.03 -22.20 -24.84
N ARG A 173 -20.80 -22.14 -25.35
CA ARG A 173 -20.29 -23.10 -26.36
C ARG A 173 -20.28 -24.56 -25.90
N LEU A 174 -20.11 -24.81 -24.60
CA LEU A 174 -20.16 -26.16 -24.04
C LEU A 174 -21.61 -26.60 -23.80
N VAL A 175 -22.49 -25.68 -23.41
CA VAL A 175 -23.93 -25.95 -23.26
C VAL A 175 -24.60 -26.26 -24.61
N ASP A 176 -24.15 -25.62 -25.69
CA ASP A 176 -24.67 -25.85 -27.05
C ASP A 176 -24.30 -27.23 -27.63
N LYS A 177 -23.45 -28.01 -26.94
CA LYS A 177 -23.12 -29.38 -27.35
C LYS A 177 -24.16 -30.36 -26.82
N ASP A 178 -24.75 -31.16 -27.71
CA ASP A 178 -25.73 -32.19 -27.35
C ASP A 178 -25.19 -33.25 -26.37
N LYS A 179 -23.87 -33.53 -26.43
CA LYS A 179 -23.16 -34.40 -25.49
C LYS A 179 -21.79 -33.82 -25.20
N LEU A 180 -21.46 -33.75 -23.92
CA LEU A 180 -20.14 -33.38 -23.42
C LEU A 180 -19.34 -34.65 -23.11
N GLU A 181 -18.08 -34.66 -23.52
CA GLU A 181 -17.13 -35.67 -23.08
C GLU A 181 -16.76 -35.45 -21.60
N ALA A 182 -16.23 -36.48 -20.93
CA ALA A 182 -15.99 -36.45 -19.48
C ALA A 182 -15.02 -35.33 -19.04
N ASP A 183 -14.03 -35.01 -19.88
CA ASP A 183 -13.10 -33.89 -19.69
C ASP A 183 -13.79 -32.52 -19.87
N GLU A 184 -14.73 -32.42 -20.79
CA GLU A 184 -15.50 -31.19 -21.04
C GLU A 184 -16.51 -30.90 -19.92
N VAL A 185 -17.05 -31.92 -19.26
CA VAL A 185 -17.88 -31.77 -18.05
C VAL A 185 -17.06 -31.12 -16.93
N VAL A 186 -15.85 -31.64 -16.69
CA VAL A 186 -14.92 -31.09 -15.68
C VAL A 186 -14.52 -29.65 -16.03
N GLU A 187 -14.26 -29.36 -17.31
CA GLU A 187 -13.96 -28.01 -17.77
C GLU A 187 -15.16 -27.06 -17.52
N HIS A 188 -16.37 -27.48 -17.87
CA HIS A 188 -17.58 -26.67 -17.73
C HIS A 188 -17.87 -26.33 -16.26
N GLU A 189 -17.70 -27.28 -15.34
CA GLU A 189 -17.80 -27.02 -13.90
C GLU A 189 -16.75 -26.01 -13.42
N GLY A 190 -15.49 -26.19 -13.84
CA GLY A 190 -14.40 -25.27 -13.49
C GLY A 190 -14.60 -23.86 -14.05
N LEU A 191 -15.20 -23.71 -15.23
CA LEU A 191 -15.56 -22.42 -15.80
C LEU A 191 -16.70 -21.75 -15.03
N ARG A 192 -17.73 -22.50 -14.63
CA ARG A 192 -18.83 -21.99 -13.79
C ARG A 192 -18.33 -21.49 -12.44
N GLU A 193 -17.43 -22.24 -11.81
CA GLU A 193 -16.82 -21.83 -10.54
C GLU A 193 -16.03 -20.52 -10.70
N LYS A 194 -15.21 -20.42 -11.75
CA LYS A 194 -14.47 -19.18 -12.08
C LYS A 194 -15.41 -18.00 -12.34
N LEU A 195 -16.49 -18.22 -13.11
CA LEU A 195 -17.49 -17.19 -13.38
C LEU A 195 -18.18 -16.72 -12.09
N GLY A 196 -18.51 -17.65 -11.18
CA GLY A 196 -19.03 -17.35 -9.86
C GLY A 196 -18.10 -16.46 -9.04
N LYS A 197 -16.79 -16.78 -9.04
CA LYS A 197 -15.77 -15.94 -8.38
C LYS A 197 -15.68 -14.55 -8.99
N VAL A 198 -15.68 -14.43 -10.31
CA VAL A 198 -15.63 -13.13 -11.02
C VAL A 198 -16.87 -12.29 -10.71
N ASN A 199 -18.07 -12.88 -10.72
CA ASN A 199 -19.30 -12.16 -10.34
C ASN A 199 -19.25 -11.67 -8.88
N GLY A 200 -18.81 -12.51 -7.94
CA GLY A 200 -18.64 -12.11 -6.55
C GLY A 200 -17.59 -11.00 -6.35
N TYR A 201 -16.56 -10.94 -7.19
CA TYR A 201 -15.63 -9.80 -7.20
C TYR A 201 -16.28 -8.53 -7.77
N LEU A 202 -17.02 -8.63 -8.88
CA LEU A 202 -17.69 -7.50 -9.51
C LEU A 202 -18.71 -6.83 -8.57
N GLU A 203 -19.46 -7.62 -7.80
CA GLU A 203 -20.45 -7.11 -6.83
C GLU A 203 -19.82 -6.28 -5.71
N ARG A 204 -18.63 -6.67 -5.25
CA ARG A 204 -17.96 -6.04 -4.10
C ARG A 204 -16.91 -4.99 -4.49
N MET A 205 -16.40 -5.03 -5.72
CA MET A 205 -15.29 -4.16 -6.15
C MET A 205 -15.59 -2.67 -6.01
N GLY A 206 -16.86 -2.29 -6.18
CA GLY A 206 -17.27 -0.90 -6.01
C GLY A 206 -17.36 -0.45 -4.56
N GLN A 207 -17.54 -1.38 -3.61
CA GLN A 207 -17.72 -1.06 -2.20
C GLN A 207 -16.40 -0.62 -1.59
N TRP A 208 -16.39 0.59 -1.03
CA TRP A 208 -15.21 1.15 -0.40
C TRP A 208 -15.56 1.91 0.86
N GLY A 209 -14.71 1.78 1.88
CA GLY A 209 -14.81 2.55 3.11
C GLY A 209 -14.36 3.98 2.90
N VAL A 210 -15.11 4.94 3.43
CA VAL A 210 -14.87 6.37 3.21
C VAL A 210 -15.05 7.15 4.50
N ILE A 211 -14.33 8.27 4.58
CA ILE A 211 -14.49 9.28 5.62
C ILE A 211 -15.05 10.52 4.92
N VAL A 212 -16.16 11.03 5.44
CA VAL A 212 -16.85 12.20 4.90
C VAL A 212 -16.43 13.42 5.70
N TYR A 213 -15.95 14.45 5.01
CA TYR A 213 -15.52 15.71 5.59
C TYR A 213 -16.39 16.86 5.11
N ASP A 214 -16.57 17.85 5.98
CA ASP A 214 -17.27 19.09 5.67
C ASP A 214 -16.41 20.00 4.78
N ILE A 215 -16.96 20.35 3.62
CA ILE A 215 -16.30 21.23 2.66
C ILE A 215 -16.11 22.65 3.18
N ASP A 216 -17.03 23.16 3.99
CA ASP A 216 -16.98 24.55 4.45
C ASP A 216 -15.82 24.76 5.41
N ILE A 217 -15.54 23.75 6.25
CA ILE A 217 -14.39 23.73 7.16
C ILE A 217 -13.08 23.61 6.39
N LEU A 218 -13.01 22.71 5.40
CA LEU A 218 -11.80 22.48 4.61
C LEU A 218 -11.46 23.63 3.65
N ASP A 219 -12.45 24.30 3.08
CA ASP A 219 -12.23 25.46 2.22
C ASP A 219 -11.90 26.72 3.03
N GLY A 220 -12.37 26.79 4.27
CA GLY A 220 -11.98 27.82 5.24
C GLY A 220 -10.51 27.75 5.66
N ASP A 221 -9.90 26.55 5.62
CA ASP A 221 -8.49 26.31 5.95
C ASP A 221 -7.79 25.48 4.84
N LYS A 222 -7.22 26.18 3.85
CA LYS A 222 -6.53 25.54 2.71
C LYS A 222 -5.38 24.61 3.13
N GLU A 223 -4.75 24.87 4.28
CA GLU A 223 -3.69 24.00 4.79
C GLU A 223 -4.26 22.66 5.24
N LEU A 224 -5.43 22.67 5.87
CA LEU A 224 -6.14 21.47 6.30
C LEU A 224 -6.53 20.58 5.11
N GLY A 225 -7.08 21.17 4.04
CA GLY A 225 -7.39 20.44 2.81
C GLY A 225 -6.14 19.80 2.17
N ARG A 226 -5.03 20.54 2.15
CA ARG A 226 -3.74 20.00 1.67
C ARG A 226 -3.24 18.87 2.56
N HIS A 227 -3.29 19.02 3.87
CA HIS A 227 -2.89 18.00 4.84
C HIS A 227 -3.67 16.69 4.64
N LEU A 228 -5.00 16.77 4.54
CA LEU A 228 -5.88 15.63 4.25
C LEU A 228 -5.53 14.92 2.92
N SER A 229 -5.13 15.69 1.92
CA SER A 229 -4.81 15.19 0.58
C SER A 229 -3.41 14.57 0.44
N GLN A 230 -2.59 14.64 1.50
CA GLN A 230 -1.28 14.01 1.52
C GLN A 230 -1.44 12.51 1.76
N ASN A 231 -0.96 11.70 0.82
CA ASN A 231 -0.70 10.29 1.10
C ASN A 231 0.53 10.22 2.00
N GLN A 232 0.36 10.39 3.32
CA GLN A 232 1.46 10.21 4.25
C GLN A 232 1.86 8.73 4.24
N VAL A 233 3.08 8.47 3.78
CA VAL A 233 3.71 7.16 3.89
C VAL A 233 4.57 7.24 5.14
N LEU A 234 4.00 6.86 6.29
CA LEU A 234 4.83 6.60 7.45
C LEU A 234 5.72 5.39 7.13
N HIS A 235 7.02 5.53 7.34
CA HIS A 235 7.95 4.42 7.20
C HIS A 235 7.66 3.41 8.31
N ILE A 236 6.84 2.41 7.99
CA ILE A 236 6.71 1.23 8.84
C ILE A 236 7.98 0.42 8.61
N TYR A 237 8.81 0.30 9.65
CA TYR A 237 9.94 -0.63 9.62
C TYR A 237 9.36 -2.04 9.49
N ASN A 238 9.61 -2.67 8.34
CA ASN A 238 9.33 -4.08 8.20
C ASN A 238 10.29 -4.84 9.11
N GLU A 239 9.76 -5.90 9.73
CA GLU A 239 10.57 -6.82 10.50
C GLU A 239 11.75 -7.34 9.66
N THR A 240 12.95 -7.24 10.22
CA THR A 240 14.19 -7.74 9.62
C THR A 240 14.17 -9.27 9.55
N GLN A 241 15.10 -9.86 8.80
CA GLN A 241 15.15 -11.33 8.66
C GLN A 241 15.48 -12.00 10.01
N GLU A 242 16.29 -11.33 10.81
CA GLU A 242 16.74 -11.71 12.14
C GLU A 242 15.58 -11.65 13.14
N GLU A 243 14.79 -10.57 13.12
CA GLU A 243 13.58 -10.46 13.94
C GLU A 243 12.55 -11.54 13.56
N GLN A 244 12.32 -11.76 12.26
CA GLN A 244 11.45 -12.84 11.76
C GLN A 244 11.92 -14.21 12.25
N LEU A 245 13.23 -14.49 12.18
CA LEU A 245 13.81 -15.73 12.70
C LEU A 245 13.53 -15.90 14.19
N VAL A 246 13.70 -14.84 14.98
CA VAL A 246 13.43 -14.87 16.43
C VAL A 246 11.94 -15.09 16.73
N SER A 247 11.04 -14.45 15.98
CA SER A 247 9.59 -14.69 16.13
C SER A 247 9.25 -16.14 15.83
N ILE A 248 9.79 -16.70 14.74
CA ILE A 248 9.58 -18.11 14.39
C ILE A 248 10.11 -19.04 15.49
N LEU A 249 11.30 -18.77 16.03
CA LEU A 249 11.87 -19.59 17.10
C LEU A 249 11.01 -19.56 18.37
N ARG A 250 10.34 -18.44 18.67
CA ARG A 250 9.37 -18.35 19.76
C ARG A 250 8.12 -19.17 19.48
N ASP A 251 7.52 -19.03 18.29
CA ASP A 251 6.36 -19.83 17.87
C ASP A 251 6.66 -21.34 17.96
N LEU A 252 7.87 -21.76 17.60
CA LEU A 252 8.30 -23.16 17.69
C LEU A 252 8.45 -23.61 19.14
N ARG A 253 8.98 -22.75 20.02
CA ARG A 253 9.11 -23.06 21.45
C ARG A 253 7.74 -23.20 22.09
N ASP A 254 6.82 -22.29 21.83
CA ASP A 254 5.45 -22.32 22.33
C ASP A 254 4.75 -23.61 21.84
N ALA A 255 4.88 -23.94 20.56
CA ALA A 255 4.36 -25.19 20.01
C ALA A 255 4.97 -26.43 20.68
N LYS A 256 6.26 -26.40 21.05
CA LYS A 256 6.91 -27.50 21.78
C LYS A 256 6.32 -27.66 23.19
N GLU A 257 6.10 -26.55 23.89
CA GLU A 257 5.54 -26.53 25.25
C GLU A 257 4.08 -27.04 25.24
N GLU A 258 3.29 -26.73 24.20
CA GLU A 258 1.90 -27.16 24.08
C GLU A 258 1.73 -28.62 23.59
N GLY A 259 2.51 -29.05 22.61
CA GLY A 259 2.23 -30.28 21.86
C GLY A 259 3.46 -31.11 21.50
N GLY A 260 4.62 -30.79 22.06
CA GLY A 260 5.88 -31.51 21.84
C GLY A 260 6.36 -31.46 20.38
N LYS A 261 7.16 -32.46 20.00
CA LYS A 261 7.86 -32.49 18.69
C LYS A 261 6.92 -32.42 17.49
N ASN A 262 5.76 -33.07 17.56
CA ASN A 262 4.81 -33.09 16.44
C ASN A 262 4.21 -31.70 16.16
N ALA A 263 3.97 -30.91 17.22
CA ALA A 263 3.50 -29.53 17.08
C ALA A 263 4.59 -28.61 16.50
N VAL A 264 5.85 -28.80 16.90
CA VAL A 264 7.00 -28.07 16.33
C VAL A 264 7.12 -28.31 14.82
N THR A 265 7.03 -29.56 14.36
CA THR A 265 7.11 -29.88 12.93
C THR A 265 5.96 -29.22 12.15
N LYS A 266 4.72 -29.32 12.65
CA LYS A 266 3.56 -28.67 12.02
C LYS A 266 3.71 -27.14 11.97
N CYS A 267 4.21 -26.54 13.04
CA CYS A 267 4.48 -25.11 13.10
C CYS A 267 5.53 -24.72 12.05
N LEU A 268 6.66 -25.44 11.97
CA LEU A 268 7.71 -25.19 10.99
C LEU A 268 7.22 -25.31 9.54
N ASP A 269 6.41 -26.35 9.25
CA ASP A 269 5.79 -26.53 7.93
C ASP A 269 4.86 -25.35 7.58
N ALA A 270 4.06 -24.88 8.54
CA ALA A 270 3.21 -23.71 8.34
C ALA A 270 4.03 -22.44 8.07
N GLN A 271 5.17 -22.26 8.73
CA GLN A 271 6.08 -21.13 8.47
C GLN A 271 6.66 -21.21 7.04
N HIS A 272 7.02 -22.40 6.55
CA HIS A 272 7.49 -22.57 5.17
C HIS A 272 6.47 -22.16 4.10
N LEU A 273 5.17 -22.26 4.40
CA LEU A 273 4.09 -21.84 3.50
C LEU A 273 3.84 -20.33 3.50
N LYS A 274 4.38 -19.57 4.47
CA LYS A 274 4.20 -18.12 4.52
C LYS A 274 4.92 -17.44 3.35
N ALA A 275 4.18 -16.64 2.59
CA ALA A 275 4.68 -15.95 1.40
C ALA A 275 5.79 -14.92 1.68
N THR A 276 5.89 -14.42 2.91
CA THR A 276 6.98 -13.52 3.36
C THR A 276 8.29 -14.27 3.48
N ILE A 277 8.25 -15.48 4.03
CA ILE A 277 9.39 -16.37 4.24
C ILE A 277 9.86 -16.94 2.90
N SER A 278 8.95 -17.45 2.07
CA SER A 278 9.28 -18.12 0.81
C SER A 278 9.99 -17.22 -0.22
N LYS A 279 9.78 -15.90 -0.14
CA LYS A 279 10.50 -14.91 -0.97
C LYS A 279 11.91 -14.64 -0.49
N ASN A 280 12.18 -14.88 0.79
CA ASN A 280 13.50 -14.72 1.38
C ASN A 280 14.28 -16.03 1.24
N THR A 281 15.08 -16.12 0.18
CA THR A 281 15.85 -17.33 -0.15
C THR A 281 16.81 -17.75 0.97
N LYS A 282 17.33 -16.80 1.74
CA LYS A 282 18.28 -17.06 2.84
C LYS A 282 17.59 -17.59 4.08
N LEU A 283 16.53 -16.90 4.53
CA LEU A 283 15.74 -17.36 5.68
C LEU A 283 15.10 -18.72 5.38
N THR A 284 14.53 -18.89 4.18
CA THR A 284 14.00 -20.19 3.73
C THR A 284 15.05 -21.28 3.81
N LYS A 285 16.30 -20.98 3.39
CA LYS A 285 17.40 -21.94 3.49
C LYS A 285 17.67 -22.33 4.94
N VAL A 286 17.75 -21.36 5.86
CA VAL A 286 17.97 -21.63 7.30
C VAL A 286 16.87 -22.50 7.89
N LEU A 287 15.60 -22.14 7.66
CA LEU A 287 14.44 -22.85 8.21
C LEU A 287 14.35 -24.31 7.76
N LYS A 288 14.84 -24.64 6.55
CA LYS A 288 14.85 -26.03 6.03
C LYS A 288 15.69 -26.98 6.88
N HIS A 289 16.61 -26.48 7.69
CA HIS A 289 17.44 -27.31 8.56
C HIS A 289 16.80 -27.44 9.94
N THR A 290 15.87 -28.38 10.08
CA THR A 290 15.12 -28.62 11.34
C THR A 290 16.03 -28.77 12.55
N ARG A 291 17.16 -29.48 12.42
CA ARG A 291 18.11 -29.65 13.53
C ARG A 291 18.77 -28.34 13.96
N LEU A 292 19.11 -27.45 13.02
CA LEU A 292 19.59 -26.11 13.36
C LEU A 292 18.52 -25.31 14.09
N MET A 293 17.28 -25.36 13.61
CA MET A 293 16.15 -24.66 14.22
C MET A 293 15.89 -25.11 15.66
N LEU A 294 16.01 -26.42 15.94
CA LEU A 294 15.91 -26.94 17.29
C LEU A 294 17.05 -26.45 18.20
N VAL A 295 18.30 -26.44 17.73
CA VAL A 295 19.43 -25.90 18.50
C VAL A 295 19.26 -24.41 18.79
N LEU A 296 18.88 -23.63 17.77
CA LEU A 296 18.63 -22.20 17.94
C LEU A 296 17.49 -21.95 18.94
N MET A 297 16.42 -22.75 18.90
CA MET A 297 15.25 -22.63 19.75
C MET A 297 15.51 -23.07 21.20
N GLU A 298 16.18 -24.20 21.39
CA GLU A 298 16.34 -24.85 22.70
C GLU A 298 17.58 -24.36 23.42
N ASP A 299 18.68 -24.20 22.69
CA ASP A 299 19.97 -23.94 23.31
C ASP A 299 20.29 -22.46 23.27
N ILE A 300 19.94 -21.73 22.21
CA ILE A 300 20.42 -20.36 22.01
C ILE A 300 19.38 -19.31 22.43
N LEU A 301 18.11 -19.48 22.03
CA LEU A 301 17.03 -18.53 22.33
C LEU A 301 16.84 -18.23 23.83
N PRO A 302 16.96 -19.21 24.76
CA PRO A 302 16.76 -18.94 26.19
C PRO A 302 17.79 -18.00 26.80
N PHE A 303 18.98 -17.84 26.21
CA PHE A 303 20.00 -16.90 26.69
C PHE A 303 19.63 -15.41 26.47
N GLY A 304 18.49 -15.13 25.83
CA GLY A 304 17.84 -13.81 25.85
C GLY A 304 18.25 -12.83 24.76
N GLY A 305 17.73 -11.60 24.85
CA GLY A 305 17.78 -10.58 23.80
C GLY A 305 19.18 -10.08 23.42
N HIS A 306 20.17 -10.25 24.30
CA HIS A 306 21.56 -9.83 24.08
C HIS A 306 22.26 -10.63 22.96
N TYR A 307 21.71 -11.81 22.60
CA TYR A 307 22.28 -12.67 21.58
C TYR A 307 21.75 -12.34 20.17
N ARG A 308 20.76 -11.46 20.04
CA ARG A 308 20.16 -11.08 18.75
C ARG A 308 21.13 -10.42 17.78
N THR A 309 22.18 -9.77 18.28
CA THR A 309 23.24 -9.16 17.47
C THR A 309 24.38 -10.12 17.14
N ARG A 310 24.31 -11.36 17.62
CA ARG A 310 25.36 -12.35 17.35
C ARG A 310 25.12 -13.06 16.02
N ARG A 311 26.23 -13.56 15.46
CA ARG A 311 26.24 -14.30 14.19
C ARG A 311 25.28 -15.49 14.17
N GLU A 312 24.99 -16.09 15.32
CA GLU A 312 24.08 -17.23 15.44
C GLU A 312 22.62 -16.87 15.12
N PHE A 313 22.26 -15.59 15.09
CA PHE A 313 20.96 -15.11 14.62
C PHE A 313 21.03 -14.37 13.28
N ASP A 314 22.23 -14.12 12.75
CA ASP A 314 22.43 -13.51 11.44
C ASP A 314 22.06 -14.51 10.34
N VAL A 315 20.94 -14.24 9.66
CA VAL A 315 20.39 -15.12 8.62
C VAL A 315 21.35 -15.24 7.44
N ASN A 316 22.11 -14.18 7.12
CA ASN A 316 23.12 -14.22 6.07
C ASN A 316 24.26 -15.17 6.44
N TRP A 317 24.79 -15.04 7.66
CA TRP A 317 25.86 -15.90 8.15
C TRP A 317 25.40 -17.36 8.20
N LEU A 318 24.27 -17.63 8.86
CA LEU A 318 23.70 -18.97 8.95
C LEU A 318 23.49 -19.58 7.58
N SER A 319 22.88 -18.86 6.63
CA SER A 319 22.60 -19.39 5.29
C SER A 319 23.87 -19.80 4.52
N ARG A 320 25.02 -19.18 4.81
CA ARG A 320 26.32 -19.50 4.18
C ARG A 320 27.06 -20.59 4.93
N SER A 321 27.02 -20.55 6.26
CA SER A 321 27.82 -21.42 7.13
C SER A 321 27.07 -22.67 7.60
N ILE A 322 25.83 -22.89 7.15
CA ILE A 322 24.97 -23.98 7.63
C ILE A 322 25.63 -25.36 7.53
N ASN A 323 26.34 -25.65 6.45
CA ASN A 323 27.01 -26.94 6.27
C ASN A 323 28.15 -27.14 7.28
N VAL A 324 28.85 -26.06 7.62
CA VAL A 324 29.93 -26.07 8.62
C VAL A 324 29.34 -26.22 10.02
N VAL A 325 28.33 -25.42 10.35
CA VAL A 325 27.64 -25.48 11.66
C VAL A 325 27.02 -26.84 11.91
N MET A 326 26.45 -27.46 10.87
CA MET A 326 25.81 -28.78 10.96
C MET A 326 26.79 -29.96 10.85
N GLY A 327 28.09 -29.70 10.65
CA GLY A 327 29.12 -30.74 10.51
C GLY A 327 29.00 -31.56 9.21
N ALA A 328 28.34 -31.02 8.18
CA ALA A 328 28.15 -31.67 6.89
C ALA A 328 29.33 -31.47 5.92
N GLN A 329 30.18 -30.47 6.18
CA GLN A 329 31.49 -30.33 5.54
C GLN A 329 32.58 -30.53 6.59
N ILE A 330 33.30 -31.64 6.48
CA ILE A 330 34.60 -31.82 7.13
C ILE A 330 35.58 -30.97 6.32
N GLN A 331 36.29 -30.05 6.99
CA GLN A 331 37.35 -29.25 6.35
C GLN A 331 38.51 -30.11 5.90
#